data_AF-A0A5N9GN25-F1
#
_entry.id   AF-A0A5N9GN25-F1
#
_cell.length_a   1.000
_cell.length_b   1.000
_cell.length_c   1.000
_cell.angle_alpha   90.00
_cell.angle_beta   90.00
_cell.angle_gamma   90.00
#
_symmetry.space_group_name_H-M   'P 1'
#
loop_
_entity.id
_entity.type
_entity.pdbx_description
1 polymer ?
#
loop_
_entity_poly.entity_id
_entity_poly.type
_entity_poly.pdbx_seq_one_letter_code
_entity_poly.pdbx_strand_id
1 'polypeptide(L)'
;MDCLEQPILLKKEFFFAWQEWLKGSSMPNIAELINQHTDFENVSSQTLEQWKVLFDNTSMLDQEEDKVFRWDKLEQYKIPWKDSGFLLKISQAYENPSGRLIKWIWRLSQIKDIREWDIEILLGLAEKYTNHERELMFRQPVTDTIEGLNSEVSREALGDRSP
;
A
#
# COMPACT_ATOMS: atom_id res chain seq x y z
N MET A 1 17.28 -3.02 22.88
CA MET A 1 17.10 -2.06 21.77
C MET A 1 15.86 -2.52 21.05
N ASP A 2 14.79 -1.75 21.11
CA ASP A 2 13.49 -2.18 20.58
C ASP A 2 13.59 -2.24 19.05
N CYS A 3 13.35 -3.40 18.46
CA CYS A 3 13.48 -3.58 17.00
C CYS A 3 12.58 -2.65 16.18
N LEU A 4 11.57 -2.06 16.84
CA LEU A 4 10.58 -1.14 16.31
C LEU A 4 11.13 0.28 16.06
N GLU A 5 12.30 0.64 16.59
CA GLU A 5 12.84 2.02 16.49
C GLU A 5 13.95 2.17 15.45
N GLN A 6 14.44 1.07 14.87
CA GLN A 6 15.46 1.17 13.82
C GLN A 6 14.80 1.50 12.46
N PRO A 7 15.32 2.49 11.73
CA PRO A 7 14.86 2.78 10.38
C PRO A 7 15.02 1.57 9.47
N ILE A 8 13.94 1.19 8.80
CA ILE A 8 13.94 0.18 7.74
C ILE A 8 14.55 0.83 6.50
N LEU A 9 15.74 0.35 6.12
CA LEU A 9 16.49 0.89 4.99
C LEU A 9 15.93 0.41 3.64
N LEU A 10 15.52 -0.86 3.57
CA LEU A 10 14.99 -1.52 2.37
C LEU A 10 13.46 -1.49 2.37
N LYS A 11 12.88 -0.28 2.30
CA LYS A 11 11.42 -0.08 2.45
C LYS A 11 10.61 -0.77 1.34
N LYS A 12 11.12 -0.76 0.10
CA LYS A 12 10.44 -1.34 -1.05
C LYS A 12 10.29 -2.86 -0.86
N GLU A 13 11.40 -3.52 -0.52
CA GLU A 13 11.49 -4.94 -0.22
C GLU A 13 10.70 -5.29 1.04
N PHE A 14 10.74 -4.43 2.06
CA PHE A 14 9.98 -4.62 3.29
C PHE A 14 8.46 -4.60 3.07
N PHE A 15 7.94 -3.62 2.31
CA PHE A 15 6.51 -3.57 1.99
C PHE A 15 6.10 -4.68 1.03
N PHE A 16 6.98 -5.11 0.13
CA PHE A 16 6.74 -6.32 -0.65
C PHE A 16 6.64 -7.57 0.25
N ALA A 17 7.62 -7.77 1.13
CA ALA A 17 7.67 -8.88 2.08
C ALA A 17 6.43 -8.91 2.98
N TRP A 18 5.98 -7.74 3.44
CA TRP A 18 4.76 -7.58 4.21
C TRP A 18 3.53 -8.07 3.46
N GLN A 19 3.40 -7.72 2.18
CA GLN A 19 2.27 -8.15 1.36
C GLN A 19 2.28 -9.66 1.11
N GLU A 20 3.46 -10.23 0.82
CA GLU A 20 3.60 -11.68 0.65
C GLU A 20 3.33 -12.45 1.95
N TRP A 21 3.78 -11.91 3.08
CA TRP A 21 3.47 -12.47 4.40
C TRP A 21 1.96 -12.53 4.65
N LEU A 22 1.22 -11.46 4.33
CA LEU A 22 -0.22 -11.43 4.48
C LEU A 22 -0.97 -12.35 3.51
N LYS A 23 -0.37 -12.71 2.37
CA LYS A 23 -0.86 -13.77 1.46
C LYS A 23 -0.62 -15.18 2.02
N GLY A 24 0.16 -15.31 3.10
CA GLY A 24 0.49 -16.58 3.74
C GLY A 24 1.81 -17.20 3.26
N SER A 25 2.63 -16.45 2.52
CA SER A 25 3.96 -16.91 2.11
C SER A 25 4.88 -17.09 3.33
N SER A 26 5.69 -18.15 3.32
CA SER A 26 6.71 -18.39 4.35
C SER A 26 7.90 -17.44 4.18
N MET A 27 8.65 -17.15 5.24
CA MET A 27 9.87 -16.32 5.15
C MET A 27 10.88 -16.82 4.11
N PRO A 28 11.16 -18.14 3.97
CA PRO A 28 12.02 -18.65 2.91
C PRO A 28 11.50 -18.34 1.50
N ASN A 29 10.18 -18.49 1.27
CA ASN A 29 9.58 -18.19 -0.03
C ASN A 29 9.64 -16.68 -0.31
N ILE A 30 9.41 -15.84 0.70
CA ILE A 30 9.51 -14.39 0.57
C ILE A 30 10.94 -13.99 0.20
N ALA A 31 11.96 -14.60 0.81
CA ALA A 31 13.35 -14.38 0.46
C ALA A 31 13.64 -14.72 -1.01
N GLU A 32 13.12 -15.86 -1.47
CA GLU A 32 13.25 -16.28 -2.87
C GLU A 32 12.58 -15.29 -3.83
N LEU A 33 11.35 -14.87 -3.53
CA LEU A 33 10.61 -13.88 -4.34
C LEU A 33 11.35 -12.54 -4.42
N ILE A 34 11.92 -12.06 -3.30
CA ILE A 34 12.72 -10.84 -3.29
C ILE A 34 13.94 -10.97 -4.19
N ASN A 35 14.68 -12.08 -4.10
CA ASN A 35 15.89 -12.32 -4.90
C ASN A 35 15.60 -12.54 -6.39
N GLN A 36 14.38 -12.91 -6.76
CA GLN A 36 13.95 -13.03 -8.17
C GLN A 36 13.57 -11.68 -8.79
N HIS A 37 13.32 -10.66 -7.97
CA HIS A 37 12.91 -9.34 -8.45
C HIS A 37 14.15 -8.52 -8.84
N THR A 38 14.26 -8.12 -10.12
CA THR A 38 15.46 -7.44 -10.65
C THR A 38 15.74 -6.08 -10.01
N ASP A 39 14.68 -5.43 -9.54
CA ASP A 39 14.75 -4.07 -9.00
C ASP A 39 14.82 -4.03 -7.47
N PHE A 40 15.08 -5.17 -6.81
CA PHE A 40 15.19 -5.28 -5.37
C PHE A 40 16.63 -5.53 -4.95
N GLU A 41 16.98 -5.00 -3.79
CA GLU A 41 18.23 -5.30 -3.11
C GLU A 41 18.15 -6.67 -2.42
N ASN A 42 19.30 -7.36 -2.34
CA ASN A 42 19.38 -8.62 -1.61
C ASN A 42 19.15 -8.40 -0.11
N VAL A 43 18.20 -9.14 0.46
CA VAL A 43 17.86 -9.07 1.89
C VAL A 43 18.51 -10.23 2.64
N SER A 44 19.23 -9.92 3.73
CA SER A 44 19.84 -10.95 4.57
C SER A 44 18.79 -11.75 5.36
N SER A 45 19.08 -13.02 5.68
CA SER A 45 18.20 -13.83 6.54
C SER A 45 17.96 -13.17 7.91
N GLN A 46 18.97 -12.51 8.47
CA GLN A 46 18.84 -11.79 9.74
C GLN A 46 17.83 -10.63 9.63
N THR A 47 17.86 -9.88 8.52
CA THR A 47 16.91 -8.80 8.24
C THR A 47 15.49 -9.33 8.09
N LEU A 48 15.31 -10.45 7.37
CA LEU A 48 13.98 -11.08 7.23
C LEU A 48 13.41 -11.54 8.56
N GLU A 49 14.22 -12.13 9.45
CA GLU A 49 13.76 -12.52 10.79
C GLU A 49 13.36 -11.29 11.64
N GLN A 50 14.06 -10.17 11.51
CA GLN A 50 13.66 -8.91 12.15
C GLN A 50 12.32 -8.42 11.60
N TRP A 51 12.12 -8.47 10.28
CA TRP A 51 10.85 -8.08 9.66
C TRP A 51 9.70 -8.98 10.09
N LYS A 52 9.93 -10.30 10.20
CA LYS A 52 8.93 -11.23 10.70
C LYS A 52 8.43 -10.84 12.09
N VAL A 53 9.33 -10.45 13.00
CA VAL A 53 8.94 -9.96 14.34
C VAL A 53 8.05 -8.71 14.23
N LEU A 54 8.33 -7.80 13.31
CA LEU A 54 7.46 -6.64 13.08
C LEU A 54 6.09 -7.07 12.56
N PHE A 55 6.05 -7.99 11.60
CA PHE A 55 4.82 -8.48 10.98
C PHE A 55 3.90 -9.18 11.98
N ASP A 56 4.46 -10.04 12.83
CA ASP A 56 3.72 -10.76 13.87
C ASP A 56 3.09 -9.80 14.90
N ASN A 57 3.71 -8.63 15.12
CA ASN A 57 3.27 -7.65 16.10
C ASN A 57 2.35 -6.55 15.53
N THR A 58 2.13 -6.51 14.21
CA THR A 58 1.20 -5.56 13.59
C THR A 58 -0.24 -5.88 14.01
N SER A 59 -1.06 -4.85 14.23
CA SER A 59 -2.45 -5.02 14.67
C SER A 59 -3.27 -5.81 13.64
N MET A 60 -4.28 -6.58 14.10
CA MET A 60 -5.16 -7.31 13.18
C MET A 60 -5.91 -6.37 12.24
N LEU A 61 -6.29 -5.17 12.70
CA LEU A 61 -7.00 -4.19 11.87
C LEU A 61 -6.14 -3.77 10.68
N ASP A 62 -4.87 -3.47 10.95
CA ASP A 62 -3.90 -3.08 9.95
C ASP A 62 -3.57 -4.22 8.97
N GLN A 63 -3.43 -5.44 9.49
CA GLN A 63 -3.26 -6.64 8.67
C GLN A 63 -4.45 -6.84 7.72
N GLU A 64 -5.69 -6.69 8.19
CA GLU A 64 -6.88 -6.85 7.35
C GLU A 64 -6.99 -5.76 6.27
N GLU A 65 -6.59 -4.52 6.56
CA GLU A 65 -6.53 -3.47 5.53
C GLU A 65 -5.47 -3.78 4.47
N ASP A 66 -4.34 -4.40 4.83
CA ASP A 66 -3.26 -4.70 3.88
C ASP A 66 -3.32 -6.07 3.21
N LYS A 67 -4.25 -6.96 3.63
CA LYS A 67 -4.53 -8.21 2.92
C LYS A 67 -5.08 -7.96 1.52
N VAL A 68 -5.03 -8.99 0.68
CA VAL A 68 -5.62 -8.98 -0.66
C VAL A 68 -7.09 -8.53 -0.57
N PHE A 69 -7.42 -7.51 -1.36
CA PHE A 69 -8.72 -6.89 -1.36
C PHE A 69 -9.84 -7.89 -1.66
N ARG A 70 -10.92 -7.75 -0.90
CA ARG A 70 -12.12 -8.56 -1.05
C ARG A 70 -13.33 -7.67 -1.31
N TRP A 71 -13.88 -7.75 -2.52
CA TRP A 71 -15.04 -6.95 -2.90
C TRP A 71 -16.29 -7.26 -2.06
N ASP A 72 -16.40 -8.45 -1.47
CA ASP A 72 -17.49 -8.81 -0.57
C ASP A 72 -17.40 -8.12 0.81
N LYS A 73 -16.31 -7.38 1.06
CA LYS A 73 -15.95 -6.80 2.37
C LYS A 73 -15.90 -5.27 2.35
N LEU A 74 -16.55 -4.61 1.39
CA LEU A 74 -16.49 -3.14 1.20
C LEU A 74 -16.76 -2.32 2.47
N GLU A 75 -17.69 -2.76 3.31
CA GLU A 75 -18.02 -2.10 4.58
C GLU A 75 -16.82 -2.02 5.53
N GLN A 76 -15.95 -3.04 5.53
CA GLN A 76 -14.75 -3.07 6.37
C GLN A 76 -13.75 -1.97 5.94
N TYR A 77 -13.71 -1.67 4.65
CA TYR A 77 -12.89 -0.58 4.09
C TYR A 77 -13.59 0.78 4.17
N LYS A 78 -14.81 0.84 4.73
CA LYS A 78 -15.69 2.02 4.78
C LYS A 78 -16.08 2.53 3.40
N ILE A 79 -16.23 1.62 2.43
CA ILE A 79 -16.62 1.93 1.06
C ILE A 79 -18.10 1.57 0.85
N PRO A 80 -18.94 2.48 0.29
CA PRO A 80 -20.33 2.18 -0.02
C PRO A 80 -20.49 1.09 -1.10
N TRP A 81 -21.47 0.19 -0.92
CA TRP A 81 -21.79 -0.87 -1.89
C TRP A 81 -22.12 -0.37 -3.30
N LYS A 82 -22.64 0.86 -3.44
CA LYS A 82 -22.93 1.48 -4.75
C LYS A 82 -21.69 1.55 -5.66
N ASP A 83 -20.49 1.54 -5.09
CA ASP A 83 -19.22 1.66 -5.83
C ASP A 83 -18.59 0.29 -6.15
N SER A 84 -19.23 -0.82 -5.74
CA SER A 84 -18.73 -2.20 -5.88
C SER A 84 -18.36 -2.59 -7.31
N GLY A 85 -19.24 -2.32 -8.29
CA GLY A 85 -19.03 -2.75 -9.68
C GLY A 85 -17.82 -2.09 -10.35
N PHE A 86 -17.50 -0.86 -9.94
CA PHE A 86 -16.31 -0.16 -10.39
C PHE A 86 -15.04 -0.74 -9.73
N LEU A 87 -15.06 -0.96 -8.42
CA LEU A 87 -13.90 -1.49 -7.69
C LEU A 87 -13.58 -2.93 -8.05
N LEU A 88 -14.58 -3.74 -8.40
CA LEU A 88 -14.35 -5.09 -8.90
C LEU A 88 -13.51 -5.05 -10.18
N LYS A 89 -13.84 -4.17 -11.13
CA LYS A 89 -13.08 -4.00 -12.38
C LYS A 89 -11.64 -3.57 -12.11
N ILE A 90 -11.46 -2.59 -11.22
CA ILE A 90 -10.12 -2.17 -10.80
C ILE A 90 -9.38 -3.35 -10.19
N SER A 91 -9.94 -4.03 -9.20
CA SER A 91 -9.27 -5.15 -8.52
C SER A 91 -8.88 -6.30 -9.46
N GLN A 92 -9.61 -6.51 -10.55
CA GLN A 92 -9.29 -7.51 -11.57
C GLN A 92 -8.14 -7.08 -12.50
N ALA A 93 -7.90 -5.78 -12.64
CA ALA A 93 -6.79 -5.23 -13.42
C ALA A 93 -5.45 -5.26 -12.65
N TYR A 94 -5.48 -5.41 -11.33
CA TYR A 94 -4.28 -5.54 -10.49
C TYR A 94 -4.06 -6.97 -10.07
N GLU A 95 -2.80 -7.38 -10.04
CA GLU A 95 -2.41 -8.65 -9.44
C GLU A 95 -2.50 -8.57 -7.91
N ASN A 96 -3.65 -8.97 -7.37
CA ASN A 96 -3.91 -9.09 -5.93
C ASN A 96 -3.65 -7.81 -5.11
N PRO A 97 -4.33 -6.67 -5.41
CA PRO A 97 -4.11 -5.42 -4.70
C PRO A 97 -4.56 -5.52 -3.24
N SER A 98 -3.91 -4.77 -2.35
CA SER A 98 -4.36 -4.67 -0.95
C SER A 98 -5.67 -3.90 -0.82
N GLY A 99 -6.41 -4.16 0.26
CA GLY A 99 -7.58 -3.37 0.63
C GLY A 99 -7.26 -1.89 0.81
N ARG A 100 -6.12 -1.58 1.43
CA ARG A 100 -5.61 -0.21 1.65
C ARG A 100 -5.37 0.52 0.33
N LEU A 101 -4.73 -0.14 -0.63
CA LEU A 101 -4.52 0.42 -1.97
C LEU A 101 -5.86 0.70 -2.68
N ILE A 102 -6.77 -0.27 -2.69
CA ILE A 102 -8.10 -0.10 -3.31
C ILE A 102 -8.89 1.03 -2.64
N LYS A 103 -8.81 1.15 -1.32
CA LYS A 103 -9.43 2.24 -0.56
C LYS A 103 -8.88 3.60 -0.96
N TRP A 104 -7.58 3.72 -1.23
CA TRP A 104 -7.00 4.98 -1.73
C TRP A 104 -7.36 5.28 -3.18
N ILE A 105 -7.38 4.28 -4.06
CA ILE A 105 -7.89 4.44 -5.43
C ILE A 105 -9.34 4.92 -5.40
N TRP A 106 -10.18 4.32 -4.55
CA TRP A 106 -11.55 4.77 -4.35
C TRP A 106 -11.61 6.23 -3.86
N ARG A 107 -10.87 6.61 -2.83
CA ARG A 107 -10.84 7.99 -2.32
C ARG A 107 -10.46 9.00 -3.40
N LEU A 108 -9.42 8.73 -4.18
CA LEU A 108 -8.97 9.60 -5.27
C LEU A 108 -10.01 9.71 -6.39
N SER A 109 -10.73 8.62 -6.69
CA SER A 109 -11.86 8.63 -7.64
C SER A 109 -13.04 9.52 -7.21
N GLN A 110 -13.13 9.89 -5.93
CA GLN A 110 -14.15 10.82 -5.45
C GLN A 110 -13.75 12.29 -5.63
N ILE A 111 -12.48 12.58 -5.92
CA ILE A 111 -11.94 13.94 -6.08
C ILE A 111 -12.04 14.40 -7.54
N LYS A 112 -11.75 13.49 -8.47
CA LYS A 112 -11.85 13.70 -9.92
C LYS A 112 -12.37 12.42 -10.57
N ASP A 113 -13.20 12.56 -11.61
CA ASP A 113 -13.74 11.40 -12.34
C ASP A 113 -12.59 10.49 -12.78
N ILE A 114 -12.69 9.21 -12.44
CA ILE A 114 -11.71 8.17 -12.78
C ILE A 114 -11.34 8.15 -14.26
N ARG A 115 -12.29 8.49 -15.14
CA ARG A 115 -12.08 8.49 -16.60
C ARG A 115 -11.21 9.64 -17.07
N GLU A 116 -11.06 10.67 -16.24
CA GLU A 116 -10.25 11.85 -16.50
C GLU A 116 -8.88 11.78 -15.82
N TRP A 117 -8.66 10.80 -14.94
CA TRP A 117 -7.35 10.54 -14.38
C TRP A 117 -6.42 9.95 -15.44
N ASP A 118 -5.19 10.44 -15.47
CA ASP A 118 -4.10 9.61 -15.97
C ASP A 118 -3.95 8.42 -15.02
N ILE A 119 -4.03 7.22 -15.57
CA ILE A 119 -4.08 6.00 -14.77
C ILE A 119 -2.76 5.78 -14.02
N GLU A 120 -1.61 6.10 -14.61
CA GLU A 120 -0.30 5.93 -13.94
C GLU A 120 -0.18 6.90 -12.77
N ILE A 121 -0.63 8.15 -12.95
CA ILE A 121 -0.62 9.17 -11.88
C ILE A 121 -1.56 8.77 -10.73
N LEU A 122 -2.79 8.33 -11.04
CA LEU A 122 -3.75 7.90 -10.03
C LEU A 122 -3.18 6.78 -9.15
N LEU A 123 -2.54 5.79 -9.78
CA LEU A 123 -1.98 4.64 -9.08
C LEU A 123 -0.74 5.01 -8.29
N GLY A 124 0.16 5.81 -8.88
CA GLY A 124 1.33 6.32 -8.16
C GLY A 124 0.92 7.08 -6.91
N LEU A 125 -0.11 7.93 -7.00
CA LEU A 125 -0.67 8.61 -5.83
C LEU A 125 -1.26 7.64 -4.81
N ALA A 126 -2.08 6.67 -5.25
CA ALA A 126 -2.67 5.69 -4.35
C ALA A 126 -1.61 4.84 -3.62
N GLU A 127 -0.53 4.46 -4.32
CA GLU A 127 0.62 3.75 -3.74
C GLU A 127 1.37 4.63 -2.73
N LYS A 128 1.62 5.90 -3.05
CA LYS A 128 2.26 6.83 -2.12
C LYS A 128 1.46 7.00 -0.82
N TYR A 129 0.14 7.18 -0.90
CA TYR A 129 -0.71 7.23 0.29
C TYR A 129 -0.73 5.91 1.07
N THR A 130 -0.76 4.78 0.36
CA THR A 130 -0.69 3.44 0.96
C THR A 130 0.63 3.27 1.72
N ASN A 131 1.74 3.68 1.12
CA ASN A 131 3.07 3.61 1.73
C ASN A 131 3.17 4.58 2.91
N HIS A 132 2.65 5.80 2.81
CA HIS A 132 2.60 6.74 3.92
C HIS A 132 1.89 6.12 5.15
N GLU A 133 0.71 5.51 4.95
CA GLU A 133 -0.02 4.84 6.04
C GLU A 133 0.78 3.64 6.61
N ARG A 134 1.46 2.85 5.76
CA ARG A 134 2.33 1.75 6.20
C ARG A 134 3.56 2.23 6.97
N GLU A 135 4.18 3.32 6.55
CA GLU A 135 5.31 3.92 7.24
C GLU A 135 4.90 4.33 8.65
N LEU A 136 3.76 5.00 8.80
CA LEU A 136 3.22 5.34 10.12
C LEU A 136 2.92 4.09 10.96
N MET A 137 2.29 3.08 10.35
CA MET A 137 1.96 1.79 11.00
C MET A 137 3.21 1.10 11.56
N PHE A 138 4.31 1.10 10.81
CA PHE A 138 5.59 0.53 11.22
C PHE A 138 6.51 1.52 11.94
N ARG A 139 6.00 2.71 12.33
CA ARG A 139 6.76 3.77 13.02
C ARG A 139 8.03 4.21 12.28
N GLN A 140 7.98 4.18 10.96
CA GLN A 140 9.07 4.57 10.08
C GLN A 140 8.98 6.06 9.72
N PRO A 141 10.11 6.73 9.45
CA PRO A 141 10.10 8.05 8.85
C PRO A 141 9.30 8.03 7.55
N VAL A 142 8.40 8.99 7.36
CA VAL A 142 7.58 9.06 6.14
C VAL A 142 8.41 9.54 4.95
N THR A 143 8.23 8.90 3.79
CA THR A 143 8.90 9.30 2.54
C THR A 143 8.20 10.51 1.94
N ASP A 144 6.87 10.47 1.88
CA ASP A 144 6.03 11.59 1.43
C ASP A 144 5.20 12.10 2.62
N THR A 145 5.19 13.42 2.84
CA THR A 145 4.33 14.02 3.86
C THR A 145 2.89 14.08 3.39
N ILE A 146 1.94 14.07 4.32
CA ILE A 146 0.51 14.13 3.96
C ILE A 146 0.17 15.46 3.26
N GLU A 147 0.81 16.57 3.65
CA GLU A 147 0.67 17.86 2.99
C GLU A 147 1.23 17.84 1.56
N GLY A 148 2.35 17.15 1.35
CA GLY A 148 2.96 16.96 0.03
C GLY A 148 2.04 16.16 -0.89
N LEU A 149 1.51 15.04 -0.40
CA LEU A 149 0.56 14.21 -1.15
C LEU A 149 -0.74 14.96 -1.47
N ASN A 150 -1.29 15.73 -0.54
CA ASN A 150 -2.48 16.54 -0.78
C ASN A 150 -2.24 17.64 -1.82
N SER A 151 -1.04 18.24 -1.81
CA SER A 151 -0.64 19.25 -2.80
C SER A 151 -0.49 18.63 -4.19
N GLU A 152 0.10 17.44 -4.28
CA GLU A 152 0.21 16.67 -5.52
C GLU A 152 -1.18 16.32 -6.07
N VAL A 153 -2.06 15.75 -5.24
CA VAL A 153 -3.46 15.48 -5.63
C VAL A 153 -4.14 16.75 -6.13
N SER A 154 -3.99 17.88 -5.45
CA SER A 154 -4.61 19.14 -5.87
C SER A 154 -4.13 19.56 -7.26
N ARG A 155 -2.83 19.47 -7.53
CA ARG A 155 -2.25 19.79 -8.83
C ARG A 155 -2.75 18.86 -9.93
N GLU A 156 -2.73 17.55 -9.72
CA GLU A 156 -3.08 16.56 -10.74
C GLU A 156 -4.61 16.44 -10.96
N ALA A 157 -5.39 16.61 -9.89
CA ALA A 157 -6.84 16.45 -9.93
C ALA A 157 -7.57 17.73 -10.35
N LEU A 158 -7.11 18.89 -9.89
CA LEU A 158 -7.83 20.16 -10.09
C LEU A 158 -7.19 21.02 -11.17
N GLY A 159 -5.95 20.73 -11.57
CA GLY A 159 -5.14 21.59 -12.44
C GLY A 159 -4.86 22.95 -11.79
N ASP A 160 -4.13 23.83 -12.51
CA ASP A 160 -4.07 25.26 -12.19
C ASP A 160 -5.44 25.91 -12.47
N ARG A 161 -6.48 25.52 -11.75
CA ARG A 161 -7.66 26.36 -11.57
C ARG A 161 -7.35 27.33 -10.44
N SER A 162 -6.38 28.21 -10.67
CA SER A 162 -6.36 29.48 -9.95
C SER A 162 -7.68 30.21 -10.26
N PRO A 163 -8.38 30.74 -9.26
CA PRO A 163 -9.52 31.63 -9.51
C PRO A 163 -9.12 32.84 -10.35
#